data_AF-A0ABD1SH23-F1
#
_entry.id   AF-A0ABD1SH23-F1
#
_cell.length_a   1.000
_cell.length_b   1.000
_cell.length_c   1.000
_cell.angle_alpha   90.00
_cell.angle_beta   90.00
_cell.angle_gamma   90.00
#
_symmetry.space_group_name_H-M   'P 1'
#
loop_
_entity.id
_entity.type
_entity.pdbx_description
1 polymer ?
#
loop_
_entity_poly.entity_id
_entity_poly.type
_entity_poly.pdbx_seq_one_letter_code
_entity_poly.pdbx_strand_id
1 'polypeptide(L)'
;MTRNFSSAASYSLRRYEMGVASTRFQERLTHSMSDLSYEVRIATMKWLLWFLKSTESGINCGDQFYCDARKICLSNINLQERLMMLLASEKHHKCMHYILKILYTWNLLEWQDDCQEPADPRYICNMDCNSVFQLWESISYFINLIEQYADASEPVNMRKAAAESMVASGLLAQAEVVGSLVSSEQFSDGNLFSDFKPEVDIKLYAGRILDLWLTCIKLLEDEDVGIRKRLALEVQKCLMSRKPREHFSAGIAPRQVEKVIALCFEHLSSIFSQWLDYLDYLCCWVLNAANNANYVVSKGDLVRRVFDKEIDNHHEEKLFICQICCSQLENILTSKFCTFDSSNESGTRDFLHKWRSRFRQQLILFASDHIEKLGGVNWIGGVGNHKDSFLPVYANLLMLHALSNCVFQLEPETSEPMLSEVLELVEAIHPFLRNPLIYNLYLLVVKSHEKFFGATATHLTQKWREDGSIWDEFDPYFLLE
;
A
#
# COMPACT_ATOMS: atom_id res chain seq x y z
N MET A 1 27.99 45.95 50.95
CA MET A 1 28.23 45.37 49.61
C MET A 1 28.97 44.06 49.77
N THR A 2 28.24 42.96 49.93
CA THR A 2 28.77 41.59 49.95
C THR A 2 28.22 40.93 48.68
N ARG A 3 29.08 40.71 47.69
CA ARG A 3 28.71 40.09 46.41
C ARG A 3 28.53 38.57 46.63
N ASN A 4 27.32 38.09 46.42
CA ASN A 4 27.01 36.66 46.25
C ASN A 4 27.62 36.16 44.93
N PHE A 5 28.77 35.51 44.99
CA PHE A 5 29.42 34.84 43.85
C PHE A 5 29.22 33.31 43.81
N SER A 6 28.26 32.75 44.56
CA SER A 6 28.10 31.30 44.68
C SER A 6 27.24 30.62 43.59
N SER A 7 26.49 31.35 42.76
CA SER A 7 25.52 30.75 41.82
C SER A 7 26.11 30.29 40.47
N ALA A 8 27.01 31.09 39.87
CA ALA A 8 27.57 30.78 38.54
C ALA A 8 28.56 29.60 38.58
N ALA A 9 29.36 29.49 39.64
CA ALA A 9 30.32 28.41 39.82
C ALA A 9 29.63 27.05 40.04
N SER A 10 28.52 27.02 40.80
CA SER A 10 27.71 25.81 40.98
C SER A 10 27.02 25.36 39.71
N TYR A 11 26.59 26.29 38.85
CA TYR A 11 25.98 25.96 37.56
C TYR A 11 27.02 25.41 36.56
N SER A 12 28.21 26.00 36.53
CA SER A 12 29.31 25.54 35.67
C SER A 12 29.88 24.19 36.10
N LEU A 13 30.00 23.94 37.41
CA LEU A 13 30.47 22.64 37.93
C LEU A 13 29.45 21.54 37.64
N ARG A 14 28.16 21.83 37.85
CA ARG A 14 27.06 20.89 37.56
C ARG A 14 26.95 20.58 36.06
N ARG A 15 27.25 21.54 35.18
CA ARG A 15 27.31 21.34 33.72
C ARG A 15 28.52 20.48 33.31
N TYR A 16 29.67 20.63 33.99
CA TYR A 16 30.87 19.81 33.76
C TYR A 16 30.67 18.35 34.23
N GLU A 17 30.14 18.15 35.44
CA GLU A 17 29.81 16.82 35.98
C GLU A 17 28.76 16.10 35.10
N MET A 18 27.79 16.85 34.57
CA MET A 18 26.81 16.33 33.61
C MET A 18 27.44 15.95 32.27
N GLY A 19 28.44 16.70 31.80
CA GLY A 19 29.22 16.33 30.62
C GLY A 19 29.95 15.00 30.79
N VAL A 20 30.60 14.79 31.95
CA VAL A 20 31.33 13.54 32.26
C VAL A 20 30.38 12.36 32.50
N ALA A 21 29.23 12.58 33.14
CA ALA A 21 28.21 11.55 33.31
C ALA A 21 27.56 11.18 31.98
N SER A 22 27.33 12.16 31.12
CA SER A 22 26.84 11.96 29.75
C SER A 22 27.82 11.08 28.99
N THR A 23 29.10 11.45 28.86
CA THR A 23 30.08 10.67 28.08
C THR A 23 30.22 9.21 28.55
N ARG A 24 30.28 8.95 29.86
CA ARG A 24 30.29 7.57 30.40
C ARG A 24 29.03 6.79 30.08
N PHE A 25 27.88 7.45 30.10
CA PHE A 25 26.63 6.85 29.68
C PHE A 25 26.65 6.53 28.18
N GLN A 26 27.17 7.44 27.33
CA GLN A 26 27.32 7.21 25.89
C GLN A 26 28.23 6.01 25.59
N GLU A 27 29.37 5.89 26.28
CA GLU A 27 30.30 4.76 26.11
C GLU A 27 29.64 3.43 26.45
N ARG A 28 28.90 3.38 27.57
CA ARG A 28 28.16 2.19 28.00
C ARG A 28 27.05 1.82 27.03
N LEU A 29 26.29 2.83 26.57
CA LEU A 29 25.24 2.63 25.57
C LEU A 29 25.84 2.08 24.27
N THR A 30 26.91 2.69 23.78
CA THR A 30 27.63 2.27 22.57
C THR A 30 28.16 0.84 22.69
N HIS A 31 28.75 0.49 23.83
CA HIS A 31 29.25 -0.86 24.08
C HIS A 31 28.11 -1.89 24.10
N SER A 32 27.01 -1.56 24.78
CA SER A 32 25.84 -2.46 24.90
C SER A 32 25.11 -2.65 23.56
N MET A 33 25.09 -1.62 22.71
CA MET A 33 24.49 -1.71 21.37
C MET A 33 25.32 -2.54 20.40
N SER A 34 26.63 -2.64 20.60
CA SER A 34 27.56 -3.44 19.78
C SER A 34 28.03 -4.73 20.47
N ASP A 35 27.34 -5.15 21.53
CA ASP A 35 27.69 -6.36 22.28
C ASP A 35 27.59 -7.61 21.40
N LEU A 36 28.45 -8.60 21.62
CA LEU A 36 28.42 -9.86 20.86
C LEU A 36 27.12 -10.66 21.13
N SER A 37 26.56 -10.51 22.34
CA SER A 37 25.32 -11.14 22.75
C SER A 37 24.10 -10.44 22.14
N TYR A 38 23.32 -11.21 21.37
CA TYR A 38 22.03 -10.75 20.83
C TYR A 38 21.09 -10.22 21.93
N GLU A 39 21.02 -10.89 23.08
CA GLU A 39 20.12 -10.51 24.19
C GLU A 39 20.47 -9.14 24.79
N VAL A 40 21.77 -8.81 24.84
CA VAL A 40 22.23 -7.50 25.31
C VAL A 40 21.87 -6.42 24.30
N ARG A 41 22.12 -6.67 23.01
CA ARG A 41 21.77 -5.72 21.94
C ARG A 41 20.27 -5.44 21.91
N ILE A 42 19.43 -6.47 21.87
CA ILE A 42 17.97 -6.30 21.79
C ILE A 42 17.38 -5.63 23.02
N ALA A 43 17.87 -5.93 24.23
CA ALA A 43 17.44 -5.26 25.45
C ALA A 43 17.83 -3.77 25.43
N THR A 44 19.03 -3.46 24.95
CA THR A 44 19.51 -2.08 24.81
C THR A 44 18.66 -1.29 23.82
N MET A 45 18.32 -1.88 22.67
CA MET A 45 17.49 -1.23 21.66
C MET A 45 16.04 -1.02 22.14
N LYS A 46 15.46 -2.00 22.86
CA LYS A 46 14.14 -1.84 23.50
C LYS A 46 14.13 -0.70 24.51
N TRP A 47 15.15 -0.64 25.37
CA TRP A 47 15.30 0.41 26.36
C TRP A 47 15.45 1.78 25.70
N LEU A 48 16.29 1.88 24.68
CA LEU A 48 16.51 3.13 23.95
C LEU A 48 15.22 3.62 23.27
N LEU A 49 14.47 2.71 22.63
CA LEU A 49 13.18 3.06 22.05
C LEU A 49 12.17 3.54 23.11
N TRP A 50 12.09 2.86 24.26
CA TRP A 50 11.22 3.27 25.36
C TRP A 50 11.63 4.64 25.92
N PHE A 51 12.93 4.87 26.08
CA PHE A 51 13.49 6.15 26.51
C PHE A 51 13.07 7.27 25.54
N LEU A 52 13.14 7.03 24.24
CA LEU A 52 12.69 7.98 23.22
C LEU A 52 11.18 8.22 23.23
N LYS A 53 10.34 7.19 23.41
CA LYS A 53 8.87 7.32 23.40
C LYS A 53 8.27 7.92 24.66
N SER A 54 9.00 7.94 25.77
CA SER A 54 8.52 8.48 27.05
C SER A 54 8.06 9.96 26.99
N THR A 55 8.36 10.68 25.90
CA THR A 55 7.89 12.04 25.55
C THR A 55 6.38 12.15 25.31
N GLU A 56 5.69 11.13 24.77
CA GLU A 56 4.28 11.26 24.37
C GLU A 56 3.30 11.30 25.56
N SER A 57 3.72 10.84 26.74
CA SER A 57 2.78 10.55 27.84
C SER A 57 2.36 11.75 28.69
N GLY A 58 2.72 12.99 28.33
CA GLY A 58 2.24 14.20 29.01
C GLY A 58 2.47 14.20 30.53
N ILE A 59 3.46 13.44 31.02
CA ILE A 59 3.85 13.51 32.42
C ILE A 59 4.64 14.81 32.56
N ASN A 60 3.97 15.82 33.13
CA ASN A 60 4.58 16.99 33.75
C ASN A 60 5.61 16.51 34.79
N CYS A 61 6.77 16.05 34.34
CA CYS A 61 7.90 15.82 35.22
C CYS A 61 8.54 17.20 35.40
N GLY A 62 8.28 17.83 36.55
CA GLY A 62 8.75 19.17 36.91
C GLY A 62 10.27 19.34 37.01
N ASP A 63 11.05 18.44 36.42
CA ASP A 63 12.51 18.51 36.37
C ASP A 63 12.98 18.93 34.98
N GLN A 64 13.11 20.25 34.79
CA GLN A 64 13.85 20.87 33.70
C GLN A 64 15.22 20.19 33.45
N PHE A 65 15.81 19.65 34.53
CA PHE A 65 17.04 18.87 34.54
C PHE A 65 16.99 17.58 33.70
N TYR A 66 15.87 16.85 33.69
CA TYR A 66 15.73 15.61 32.91
C TYR A 66 15.60 15.92 31.42
N CYS A 67 14.89 17.00 31.06
CA CYS A 67 14.78 17.51 29.70
C CYS A 67 16.12 18.04 29.17
N ASP A 68 16.88 18.77 29.98
CA ASP A 68 18.19 19.31 29.60
C ASP A 68 19.24 18.20 29.49
N ALA A 69 19.31 17.27 30.44
CA ALA A 69 20.20 16.10 30.37
C ALA A 69 19.86 15.22 29.15
N ARG A 70 18.57 15.08 28.82
CA ARG A 70 18.09 14.39 27.62
C ARG A 70 18.49 15.12 26.33
N LYS A 71 18.25 16.43 26.20
CA LYS A 71 18.71 17.21 25.04
C LYS A 71 20.22 17.14 24.89
N ILE A 72 20.98 17.21 25.98
CA ILE A 72 22.45 17.07 25.96
C ILE A 72 22.89 15.66 25.55
N CYS A 73 22.20 14.62 25.99
CA CYS A 73 22.49 13.25 25.58
C CYS A 73 22.17 13.07 24.09
N LEU A 74 20.98 13.48 23.64
CA LEU A 74 20.56 13.29 22.26
C LEU A 74 21.38 14.13 21.26
N SER A 75 21.81 15.35 21.63
CA SER A 75 22.61 16.23 20.76
C SER A 75 24.12 15.95 20.76
N ASN A 76 24.67 15.28 21.78
CA ASN A 76 26.10 14.95 21.83
C ASN A 76 26.43 13.51 21.44
N ILE A 77 25.46 12.60 21.33
CA ILE A 77 25.76 11.25 20.87
C ILE A 77 25.71 11.29 19.35
N ASN A 78 26.78 10.83 18.68
CA ASN A 78 26.71 10.35 17.28
C ASN A 78 25.91 9.03 17.23
N LEU A 79 24.73 9.01 17.86
CA LEU A 79 23.93 7.81 18.08
C LEU A 79 23.37 7.35 16.75
N GLN A 80 22.99 8.32 15.92
CA GLN A 80 22.55 8.10 14.57
C GLN A 80 23.63 7.42 13.72
N GLU A 81 24.84 8.00 13.64
CA GLU A 81 25.97 7.38 12.93
C GLU A 81 26.26 5.96 13.45
N ARG A 82 26.19 5.77 14.79
CA ARG A 82 26.40 4.45 15.39
C ARG A 82 25.28 3.46 15.08
N LEU A 83 24.02 3.90 15.13
CA LEU A 83 22.86 3.11 14.74
C LEU A 83 22.94 2.73 13.27
N MET A 84 23.44 3.62 12.41
CA MET A 84 23.68 3.35 11.00
C MET A 84 24.78 2.30 10.77
N MET A 85 25.94 2.43 11.43
CA MET A 85 26.98 1.40 11.39
C MET A 85 26.48 0.04 11.91
N LEU A 86 25.66 0.06 12.95
CA LEU A 86 25.03 -1.14 13.49
C LEU A 86 24.00 -1.71 12.52
N LEU A 87 23.20 -0.88 11.86
CA LEU A 87 22.23 -1.32 10.87
C LEU A 87 22.92 -2.03 9.70
N ALA A 88 24.04 -1.49 9.23
CA ALA A 88 24.83 -2.07 8.13
C ALA A 88 25.51 -3.41 8.49
N SER A 89 25.75 -3.69 9.77
CA SER A 89 26.49 -4.88 10.23
C SER A 89 25.64 -5.89 11.02
N GLU A 90 24.46 -5.50 11.49
CA GLU A 90 23.55 -6.37 12.22
C GLU A 90 23.02 -7.46 11.28
N LYS A 91 22.84 -8.67 11.81
CA LYS A 91 22.31 -9.82 11.06
C LYS A 91 20.96 -10.27 11.58
N HIS A 92 20.63 -9.87 12.81
CA HIS A 92 19.40 -10.30 13.46
C HIS A 92 18.24 -9.35 13.14
N HIS A 93 17.21 -9.86 12.45
CA HIS A 93 16.04 -9.08 11.99
C HIS A 93 15.36 -8.28 13.12
N LYS A 94 15.23 -8.84 14.33
CA LYS A 94 14.69 -8.11 15.50
C LYS A 94 15.54 -6.90 15.89
N CYS A 95 16.87 -6.99 15.88
CA CYS A 95 17.73 -5.86 16.22
C CYS A 95 17.66 -4.78 15.14
N MET A 96 17.73 -5.17 13.85
CA MET A 96 17.51 -4.26 12.72
C MET A 96 16.17 -3.52 12.86
N HIS A 97 15.11 -4.28 13.18
CA HIS A 97 13.79 -3.74 13.43
C HIS A 97 13.79 -2.62 14.49
N TYR A 98 14.37 -2.85 15.67
CA TYR A 98 14.41 -1.80 16.69
C TYR A 98 15.31 -0.65 16.30
N ILE A 99 16.44 -0.89 15.61
CA ILE A 99 17.31 0.17 15.10
C ILE A 99 16.53 1.10 14.15
N LEU A 100 15.83 0.53 13.17
CA LEU A 100 14.97 1.29 12.24
C LEU A 100 13.89 2.07 12.98
N LYS A 101 13.25 1.44 13.98
CA LYS A 101 12.20 2.09 14.77
C LYS A 101 12.73 3.21 15.65
N ILE A 102 13.94 3.07 16.18
CA ILE A 102 14.64 4.11 16.94
C ILE A 102 14.95 5.29 16.02
N LEU A 103 15.58 5.03 14.87
CA LEU A 103 15.91 6.06 13.87
C LEU A 103 14.65 6.82 13.45
N TYR A 104 13.55 6.12 13.17
CA TYR A 104 12.30 6.77 12.81
C TYR A 104 11.66 7.56 13.96
N THR A 105 11.58 6.97 15.16
CA THR A 105 11.01 7.65 16.35
C THR A 105 11.81 8.91 16.65
N TRP A 106 13.12 8.87 16.47
CA TRP A 106 13.99 10.04 16.60
C TRP A 106 13.65 11.12 15.59
N ASN A 107 13.54 10.77 14.30
CA ASN A 107 13.18 11.71 13.24
C ASN A 107 11.84 12.38 13.51
N LEU A 108 10.84 11.61 13.96
CA LEU A 108 9.52 12.15 14.29
C LEU A 108 9.55 13.17 15.45
N LEU A 109 10.44 12.97 16.43
CA LEU A 109 10.60 13.87 17.58
C LEU A 109 11.30 15.19 17.19
N GLU A 110 12.27 15.16 16.27
CA GLU A 110 12.90 16.39 15.75
C GLU A 110 11.89 17.26 14.98
N TRP A 111 10.98 16.63 14.24
CA TRP A 111 9.92 17.33 13.49
C TRP A 111 8.87 18.02 14.37
N GLN A 112 8.64 17.58 15.61
CA GLN A 112 7.62 18.16 16.49
C GLN A 112 8.11 19.39 17.29
N ASP A 113 9.42 19.58 17.47
CA ASP A 113 9.99 20.71 18.23
C ASP A 113 10.11 22.00 17.37
N ASP A 114 10.01 21.90 16.02
CA ASP A 114 10.23 22.99 15.05
C ASP A 114 8.92 23.63 14.51
N CYS A 115 8.01 24.10 15.39
CA CYS A 115 6.90 24.99 15.00
C CYS A 115 7.32 26.48 14.82
N GLN A 116 8.61 26.77 14.64
CA GLN A 116 9.11 28.06 14.17
C GLN A 116 9.87 27.84 12.88
N GLU A 117 9.52 28.58 11.82
CA GLU A 117 10.16 28.51 10.50
C GLU A 117 11.70 28.47 10.62
N PRO A 118 12.35 27.36 10.25
CA PRO A 118 13.79 27.34 10.14
C PRO A 118 14.20 28.02 8.82
N ALA A 119 15.23 28.86 8.87
CA ALA A 119 15.81 29.54 7.71
C ALA A 119 16.50 28.59 6.71
N ASP A 120 16.48 27.28 6.97
CA ASP A 120 16.98 26.21 6.09
C ASP A 120 16.22 24.91 6.41
N PRO A 121 15.69 24.17 5.42
CA PRO A 121 15.00 22.92 5.69
C PRO A 121 16.00 21.83 6.10
N ARG A 122 16.01 21.46 7.38
CA ARG A 122 16.73 20.28 7.87
C ARG A 122 15.96 19.01 7.48
N TYR A 123 16.14 18.55 6.26
CA TYR A 123 15.67 17.23 5.83
C TYR A 123 16.44 16.11 6.54
N ILE A 124 15.75 15.00 6.83
CA ILE A 124 16.23 13.67 7.30
C ILE A 124 17.63 13.72 7.93
N CYS A 125 17.74 14.45 9.04
CA CYS A 125 18.95 14.60 9.84
C CYS A 125 20.18 15.12 9.05
N ASN A 126 21.22 15.56 9.76
CA ASN A 126 22.52 15.83 9.15
C ASN A 126 23.23 14.51 8.71
N MET A 127 22.53 13.62 8.01
CA MET A 127 23.08 12.37 7.48
C MET A 127 23.76 12.63 6.13
N ASP A 128 24.99 12.12 5.98
CA ASP A 128 25.64 12.11 4.67
C ASP A 128 24.91 11.14 3.70
N CYS A 129 25.12 11.32 2.40
CA CYS A 129 24.45 10.52 1.37
C CYS A 129 24.65 9.02 1.53
N ASN A 130 25.79 8.55 2.05
CA ASN A 130 26.03 7.12 2.25
C ASN A 130 25.20 6.57 3.40
N SER A 131 25.00 7.35 4.47
CA SER A 131 24.15 6.98 5.60
C SER A 131 22.67 6.86 5.17
N VAL A 132 22.18 7.79 4.35
CA VAL A 132 20.80 7.71 3.79
C VAL A 132 20.66 6.48 2.89
N PHE A 133 21.65 6.22 2.04
CA PHE A 133 21.67 5.05 1.16
C PHE A 133 21.71 3.72 1.94
N GLN A 134 22.50 3.63 3.00
CA GLN A 134 22.54 2.43 3.86
C GLN A 134 21.21 2.19 4.59
N LEU A 135 20.53 3.26 5.02
CA LEU A 135 19.21 3.16 5.63
C LEU A 135 18.20 2.61 4.63
N TRP A 136 18.25 3.14 3.40
CA TRP A 136 17.45 2.70 2.28
C TRP A 136 17.64 1.21 1.96
N GLU A 137 18.89 0.77 1.81
CA GLU A 137 19.21 -0.63 1.53
C GLU A 137 18.69 -1.55 2.64
N SER A 138 18.79 -1.12 3.89
CA SER A 138 18.37 -1.90 5.05
C SER A 138 16.85 -2.03 5.15
N ILE A 139 16.11 -0.94 4.87
CA ILE A 139 14.65 -0.96 4.79
C ILE A 139 14.21 -1.85 3.63
N SER A 140 14.81 -1.68 2.46
CA SER A 140 14.51 -2.49 1.28
C SER A 140 14.76 -3.98 1.54
N TYR A 141 15.90 -4.32 2.14
CA TYR A 141 16.23 -5.69 2.53
C TYR A 141 15.20 -6.26 3.51
N PHE A 142 14.81 -5.48 4.52
CA PHE A 142 13.83 -5.90 5.51
C PHE A 142 12.45 -6.14 4.91
N ILE A 143 12.01 -5.27 3.99
CA ILE A 143 10.72 -5.42 3.29
C ILE A 143 10.74 -6.66 2.40
N ASN A 144 11.81 -6.87 1.62
CA ASN A 144 11.98 -8.09 0.81
C ASN A 144 11.93 -9.36 1.66
N LEU A 145 12.51 -9.32 2.88
CA LEU A 145 12.46 -10.44 3.82
C LEU A 145 11.03 -10.71 4.30
N ILE A 146 10.26 -9.66 4.60
CA ILE A 146 8.85 -9.78 4.98
C ILE A 146 8.05 -10.37 3.83
N GLU A 147 8.21 -9.86 2.61
CA GLU A 147 7.54 -10.36 1.41
C GLU A 147 7.81 -11.85 1.19
N GLN A 148 9.07 -12.25 1.27
CA GLN A 148 9.47 -13.65 1.11
C GLN A 148 8.78 -14.55 2.14
N TYR A 149 8.82 -14.19 3.43
CA TYR A 149 8.23 -15.01 4.49
C TYR A 149 6.71 -14.86 4.63
N ALA A 150 6.10 -13.91 3.94
CA ALA A 150 4.65 -13.73 3.88
C ALA A 150 3.99 -14.55 2.76
N ASP A 151 4.78 -15.15 1.85
CA ASP A 151 4.25 -15.93 0.74
C ASP A 151 3.42 -17.13 1.22
N ALA A 152 2.33 -17.44 0.51
CA ALA A 152 1.41 -18.51 0.87
C ALA A 152 2.06 -19.91 0.87
N SER A 153 3.19 -20.09 0.19
CA SER A 153 3.98 -21.33 0.21
C SER A 153 4.77 -21.53 1.50
N GLU A 154 4.99 -20.47 2.27
CA GLU A 154 5.76 -20.54 3.51
C GLU A 154 4.92 -21.11 4.67
N PRO A 155 5.55 -21.80 5.64
CA PRO A 155 4.88 -22.32 6.83
C PRO A 155 4.20 -21.22 7.65
N VAL A 156 3.07 -21.55 8.29
CA VAL A 156 2.26 -20.62 9.10
C VAL A 156 3.09 -19.87 10.16
N ASN A 157 4.08 -20.51 10.77
CA ASN A 157 4.95 -19.85 11.75
C ASN A 157 5.84 -18.76 11.13
N MET A 158 6.29 -18.93 9.88
CA MET A 158 7.06 -17.92 9.15
C MET A 158 6.16 -16.75 8.74
N ARG A 159 4.99 -17.03 8.15
CA ARG A 159 4.00 -16.00 7.80
C ARG A 159 3.54 -15.18 8.99
N LYS A 160 3.31 -15.85 10.13
CA LYS A 160 3.03 -15.20 11.41
C LYS A 160 4.18 -14.31 11.87
N ALA A 161 5.42 -14.78 11.77
CA ALA A 161 6.59 -13.98 12.13
C ALA A 161 6.78 -12.77 11.21
N ALA A 162 6.47 -12.91 9.91
CA ALA A 162 6.46 -11.80 8.95
C ALA A 162 5.41 -10.75 9.33
N ALA A 163 4.16 -11.18 9.59
CA ALA A 163 3.08 -10.30 10.04
C ALA A 163 3.44 -9.55 11.33
N GLU A 164 3.98 -10.26 12.33
CA GLU A 164 4.43 -9.66 13.59
C GLU A 164 5.58 -8.69 13.40
N SER A 165 6.55 -9.01 12.51
CA SER A 165 7.70 -8.15 12.22
C SER A 165 7.29 -6.87 11.49
N MET A 166 6.38 -7.00 10.52
CA MET A 166 5.79 -5.88 9.78
C MET A 166 5.08 -4.90 10.72
N VAL A 167 4.18 -5.38 11.58
CA VAL A 167 3.49 -4.53 12.56
C VAL A 167 4.48 -3.92 13.55
N ALA A 168 5.39 -4.73 14.09
CA ALA A 168 6.36 -4.26 15.06
C ALA A 168 7.20 -3.10 14.50
N SER A 169 7.58 -3.19 13.21
CA SER A 169 8.38 -2.19 12.47
C SER A 169 7.87 -0.77 12.57
N GLY A 170 6.55 -0.57 12.58
CA GLY A 170 5.96 0.76 12.44
C GLY A 170 6.19 1.37 11.04
N LEU A 171 6.68 0.59 10.07
CA LEU A 171 6.86 1.06 8.70
C LEU A 171 5.52 1.32 8.00
N LEU A 172 4.44 0.62 8.38
CA LEU A 172 3.10 0.90 7.84
C LEU A 172 2.64 2.34 8.12
N ALA A 173 2.98 2.89 9.29
CA ALA A 173 2.65 4.26 9.66
C ALA A 173 3.42 5.33 8.83
N GLN A 174 4.44 4.93 8.07
CA GLN A 174 5.20 5.84 7.20
C GLN A 174 4.40 6.31 5.99
N ALA A 175 3.34 5.58 5.62
CA ALA A 175 2.56 5.90 4.43
C ALA A 175 2.09 7.36 4.44
N GLU A 176 1.61 7.86 5.58
CA GLU A 176 1.15 9.25 5.71
C GLU A 176 2.26 10.26 5.43
N VAL A 177 3.44 10.05 6.02
CA VAL A 177 4.59 10.94 5.85
C VAL A 177 5.03 10.93 4.39
N VAL A 178 5.25 9.74 3.82
CA VAL A 178 5.80 9.61 2.47
C VAL A 178 4.79 10.03 1.40
N GLY A 179 3.50 9.75 1.58
CA GLY A 179 2.47 10.17 0.63
C GLY A 179 2.32 11.69 0.54
N SER A 180 2.53 12.43 1.64
CA SER A 180 2.55 13.89 1.60
C SER A 180 3.70 14.44 0.74
N LEU A 181 4.87 13.78 0.79
CA LEU A 181 6.06 14.15 0.02
C LEU A 181 5.90 13.85 -1.46
N VAL A 182 5.27 12.73 -1.83
CA VAL A 182 5.05 12.36 -3.24
C VAL A 182 3.93 13.19 -3.87
N SER A 183 2.94 13.61 -3.09
CA SER A 183 1.82 14.44 -3.56
C SER A 183 2.22 15.91 -3.75
N SER A 184 3.28 16.35 -3.08
CA SER A 184 3.83 17.70 -3.22
C SER A 184 4.74 17.79 -4.44
N GLU A 185 4.19 17.68 -5.65
CA GLU A 185 4.89 17.98 -6.93
C GLU A 185 5.16 19.50 -7.11
N GLN A 186 5.43 20.24 -6.02
CA GLN A 186 5.93 21.62 -6.05
C GLN A 186 7.34 21.69 -5.44
N PHE A 187 8.28 20.90 -5.98
CA PHE A 187 9.69 21.25 -5.88
C PHE A 187 10.05 22.12 -7.07
N SER A 188 9.54 23.34 -7.08
CA SER A 188 9.99 24.35 -8.03
C SER A 188 11.44 24.74 -7.71
N ASP A 189 12.33 24.28 -8.57
CA ASP A 189 13.58 24.90 -9.03
C ASP A 189 14.39 25.69 -8.00
N GLY A 190 15.53 25.12 -7.59
CA GLY A 190 16.53 25.86 -6.83
C GLY A 190 17.54 24.98 -6.10
N ASN A 191 18.59 24.56 -6.82
CA ASN A 191 19.92 24.21 -6.31
C ASN A 191 19.97 23.57 -4.91
N LEU A 192 19.98 22.25 -4.80
CA LEU A 192 20.64 21.53 -3.69
C LEU A 192 21.01 20.10 -4.14
N PHE A 193 22.33 19.86 -4.22
CA PHE A 193 23.03 18.59 -4.51
C PHE A 193 22.98 18.05 -5.95
N SER A 194 24.13 18.10 -6.65
CA SER A 194 24.29 17.69 -8.05
C SER A 194 24.32 16.17 -8.30
N ASP A 195 24.39 15.34 -7.25
CA ASP A 195 24.46 13.87 -7.37
C ASP A 195 23.29 13.13 -6.67
N PHE A 196 22.41 13.85 -5.98
CA PHE A 196 21.25 13.30 -5.28
C PHE A 196 19.99 13.80 -5.98
N LYS A 197 19.15 12.91 -6.52
CA LYS A 197 17.84 13.29 -7.08
C LYS A 197 16.78 12.93 -6.05
N PRO A 198 16.53 13.78 -5.04
CA PRO A 198 15.66 13.45 -3.90
C PRO A 198 14.27 12.99 -4.33
N GLU A 199 13.75 13.48 -5.46
CA GLU A 199 12.47 13.07 -6.03
C GLU A 199 12.41 11.58 -6.41
N VAL A 200 13.50 11.04 -6.98
CA VAL A 200 13.57 9.63 -7.38
C VAL A 200 13.65 8.74 -6.14
N ASP A 201 14.45 9.13 -5.16
CA ASP A 201 14.66 8.35 -3.93
C ASP A 201 13.40 8.34 -3.04
N ILE A 202 12.66 9.45 -2.97
CA ILE A 202 11.37 9.53 -2.28
C ILE A 202 10.34 8.61 -2.96
N LYS A 203 10.25 8.62 -4.28
CA LYS A 203 9.33 7.74 -5.04
C LYS A 203 9.68 6.27 -4.85
N LEU A 204 10.96 5.92 -4.84
CA LEU A 204 11.42 4.58 -4.53
C LEU A 204 10.98 4.17 -3.12
N TYR A 205 11.16 5.04 -2.12
CA TYR A 205 10.73 4.75 -0.75
C TYR A 205 9.24 4.63 -0.58
N ALA A 206 8.48 5.51 -1.21
CA ALA A 206 7.03 5.40 -1.30
C ALA A 206 6.62 4.05 -1.88
N GLY A 207 7.29 3.60 -2.95
CA GLY A 207 7.09 2.31 -3.57
C GLY A 207 7.29 1.16 -2.59
N ARG A 208 8.37 1.19 -1.80
CA ARG A 208 8.62 0.15 -0.78
C ARG A 208 7.60 0.15 0.35
N ILE A 209 7.15 1.32 0.79
CA ILE A 209 6.07 1.39 1.79
C ILE A 209 4.76 0.84 1.21
N LEU A 210 4.45 1.11 -0.06
CA LEU A 210 3.33 0.50 -0.75
C LEU A 210 3.48 -1.03 -0.85
N ASP A 211 4.64 -1.55 -1.28
CA ASP A 211 4.92 -2.99 -1.33
C ASP A 211 4.65 -3.68 0.02
N LEU A 212 5.03 -3.03 1.12
CA LEU A 212 4.78 -3.52 2.47
C LEU A 212 3.29 -3.52 2.82
N TRP A 213 2.54 -2.47 2.47
CA TRP A 213 1.09 -2.41 2.65
C TRP A 213 0.35 -3.46 1.83
N LEU A 214 0.79 -3.68 0.61
CA LEU A 214 0.29 -4.71 -0.27
C LEU A 214 0.55 -6.11 0.32
N THR A 215 1.75 -6.33 0.86
CA THR A 215 2.07 -7.56 1.60
C THR A 215 1.19 -7.73 2.83
N CYS A 216 0.86 -6.63 3.51
CA CYS A 216 -0.11 -6.64 4.62
C CYS A 216 -1.49 -7.10 4.17
N ILE A 217 -1.98 -6.62 3.02
CA ILE A 217 -3.28 -7.04 2.47
C ILE A 217 -3.26 -8.54 2.11
N LYS A 218 -2.19 -9.04 1.48
CA LYS A 218 -2.04 -10.49 1.21
C LYS A 218 -2.12 -11.34 2.49
N LEU A 219 -1.51 -10.88 3.58
CA LEU A 219 -1.58 -11.58 4.88
C LEU A 219 -2.96 -11.45 5.57
N LEU A 220 -3.78 -10.46 5.19
CA LEU A 220 -5.18 -10.39 5.61
C LEU A 220 -6.08 -11.38 4.83
N GLU A 221 -5.62 -11.87 3.68
CA GLU A 221 -6.22 -12.96 2.90
C GLU A 221 -5.67 -14.36 3.29
N ASP A 222 -4.82 -14.46 4.32
CA ASP A 222 -4.12 -15.71 4.69
C ASP A 222 -5.07 -16.81 5.20
N GLU A 223 -4.95 -18.04 4.71
CA GLU A 223 -5.72 -19.21 5.18
C GLU A 223 -5.78 -19.37 6.72
N ASP A 224 -4.74 -18.96 7.45
CA ASP A 224 -4.71 -19.01 8.91
C ASP A 224 -5.54 -17.88 9.55
N VAL A 225 -6.70 -18.26 10.09
CA VAL A 225 -7.63 -17.39 10.81
C VAL A 225 -6.97 -16.64 11.98
N GLY A 226 -5.94 -17.23 12.61
CA GLY A 226 -5.20 -16.61 13.71
C GLY A 226 -4.34 -15.44 13.24
N ILE A 227 -3.64 -15.60 12.12
CA ILE A 227 -2.89 -14.53 11.45
C ILE A 227 -3.85 -13.42 11.05
N ARG A 228 -4.91 -13.73 10.29
CA ARG A 228 -5.88 -12.74 9.79
C ARG A 228 -6.45 -11.87 10.90
N LYS A 229 -7.00 -12.49 11.96
CA LYS A 229 -7.65 -11.77 13.07
C LYS A 229 -6.67 -10.90 13.84
N ARG A 230 -5.47 -11.41 14.12
CA ARG A 230 -4.46 -10.66 14.87
C ARG A 230 -3.91 -9.51 14.05
N LEU A 231 -3.63 -9.73 12.77
CA LEU A 231 -3.14 -8.68 11.88
C LEU A 231 -4.19 -7.59 11.70
N ALA A 232 -5.45 -7.96 11.47
CA ALA A 232 -6.57 -7.03 11.36
C ALA A 232 -6.68 -6.09 12.58
N LEU A 233 -6.53 -6.63 13.79
CA LEU A 233 -6.53 -5.84 15.03
C LEU A 233 -5.37 -4.84 15.11
N GLU A 234 -4.16 -5.25 14.71
CA GLU A 234 -2.99 -4.39 14.78
C GLU A 234 -3.00 -3.30 13.70
N VAL A 235 -3.42 -3.65 12.48
CA VAL A 235 -3.52 -2.71 11.35
C VAL A 235 -4.56 -1.63 11.63
N GLN A 236 -5.71 -1.98 12.22
CA GLN A 236 -6.70 -0.98 12.65
C GLN A 236 -6.11 0.08 13.58
N LYS A 237 -5.15 -0.28 14.46
CA LYS A 237 -4.47 0.70 15.32
C LYS A 237 -3.60 1.67 14.50
N CYS A 238 -2.98 1.19 13.43
CA CYS A 238 -2.23 2.04 12.49
C CYS A 238 -3.17 3.00 11.74
N LEU A 239 -4.37 2.57 11.37
CA LEU A 239 -5.36 3.38 10.65
C LEU A 239 -6.05 4.44 11.55
N MET A 240 -6.11 4.21 12.87
CA MET A 240 -6.82 5.08 13.82
C MET A 240 -6.03 6.32 14.29
N SER A 241 -4.77 6.52 13.86
CA SER A 241 -3.91 7.59 14.42
C SER A 241 -4.33 9.03 14.08
N ARG A 242 -5.29 9.27 13.16
CA ARG A 242 -5.62 10.63 12.71
C ARG A 242 -7.07 11.10 12.87
N LYS A 243 -8.07 10.25 13.16
CA LYS A 243 -9.44 10.78 13.34
C LYS A 243 -9.68 11.20 14.81
N PRO A 244 -10.05 12.46 15.11
CA PRO A 244 -10.71 12.74 16.38
C PRO A 244 -11.96 11.85 16.44
N ARG A 245 -12.35 11.44 17.66
CA ARG A 245 -13.51 10.59 17.95
C ARG A 245 -14.81 11.11 17.33
N GLU A 246 -15.01 10.92 16.04
CA GLU A 246 -16.26 11.15 15.35
C GLU A 246 -16.49 9.97 14.42
N HIS A 247 -17.44 9.13 14.83
CA HIS A 247 -18.15 8.11 14.06
C HIS A 247 -17.41 6.88 13.53
N PHE A 248 -16.29 6.45 14.11
CA PHE A 248 -15.98 5.02 14.10
C PHE A 248 -16.64 4.37 15.31
N SER A 249 -17.74 3.66 15.09
CA SER A 249 -18.35 2.83 16.13
C SER A 249 -17.25 1.97 16.76
N ALA A 250 -17.18 1.96 18.09
CA ALA A 250 -16.23 1.16 18.88
C ALA A 250 -16.50 -0.37 18.77
N GLY A 251 -17.02 -0.80 17.62
CA GLY A 251 -17.54 -2.13 17.34
C GLY A 251 -17.24 -2.62 15.93
N ILE A 252 -16.18 -2.12 15.25
CA ILE A 252 -15.61 -2.87 14.12
C ILE A 252 -14.91 -4.09 14.72
N ALA A 253 -15.70 -5.12 15.00
CA ALA A 253 -15.20 -6.36 15.55
C ALA A 253 -14.13 -6.90 14.58
N PRO A 254 -13.02 -7.46 15.09
CA PRO A 254 -11.99 -8.16 14.30
C PRO A 254 -12.51 -9.45 13.61
N ARG A 255 -13.83 -9.58 13.45
CA ARG A 255 -14.52 -10.70 12.82
C ARG A 255 -14.79 -10.49 11.32
N GLN A 256 -14.62 -9.27 10.79
CA GLN A 256 -14.81 -8.96 9.37
C GLN A 256 -13.51 -8.41 8.80
N VAL A 257 -12.62 -9.31 8.37
CA VAL A 257 -11.29 -8.98 7.86
C VAL A 257 -11.40 -8.23 6.53
N GLU A 258 -12.46 -8.51 5.77
CA GLU A 258 -12.84 -7.88 4.51
C GLU A 258 -13.03 -6.37 4.69
N LYS A 259 -13.66 -5.95 5.80
CA LYS A 259 -13.79 -4.53 6.15
C LYS A 259 -12.44 -3.88 6.43
N VAL A 260 -11.50 -4.61 7.04
CA VAL A 260 -10.15 -4.07 7.27
C VAL A 260 -9.39 -3.92 5.96
N ILE A 261 -9.54 -4.87 5.04
CA ILE A 261 -8.98 -4.76 3.68
C ILE A 261 -9.53 -3.51 2.98
N ALA A 262 -10.85 -3.30 3.00
CA ALA A 262 -11.46 -2.10 2.42
C ALA A 262 -10.92 -0.80 3.05
N LEU A 263 -10.78 -0.75 4.38
CA LEU A 263 -10.21 0.39 5.09
C LEU A 263 -8.73 0.63 4.74
N CYS A 264 -7.95 -0.42 4.49
CA CYS A 264 -6.57 -0.28 4.02
C CYS A 264 -6.53 0.44 2.65
N PHE A 265 -7.36 0.02 1.70
CA PHE A 265 -7.44 0.69 0.40
C PHE A 265 -7.95 2.12 0.52
N GLU A 266 -8.98 2.38 1.33
CA GLU A 266 -9.46 3.75 1.58
C GLU A 266 -8.35 4.65 2.15
N HIS A 267 -7.59 4.15 3.11
CA HIS A 267 -6.45 4.86 3.69
C HIS A 267 -5.36 5.14 2.65
N LEU A 268 -4.94 4.13 1.89
CA LEU A 268 -3.92 4.29 0.85
C LEU A 268 -4.38 5.25 -0.25
N SER A 269 -5.63 5.16 -0.71
CA SER A 269 -6.22 6.10 -1.67
C SER A 269 -6.23 7.52 -1.13
N SER A 270 -6.57 7.71 0.16
CA SER A 270 -6.59 9.04 0.77
C SER A 270 -5.20 9.70 0.80
N ILE A 271 -4.13 8.90 0.78
CA ILE A 271 -2.74 9.33 0.89
C ILE A 271 -2.07 9.47 -0.49
N PHE A 272 -2.23 8.47 -1.35
CA PHE A 272 -1.48 8.31 -2.59
C PHE A 272 -2.32 8.57 -3.85
N SER A 273 -3.58 8.98 -3.74
CA SER A 273 -4.47 9.22 -4.90
C SER A 273 -3.85 10.13 -5.96
N GLN A 274 -3.01 11.10 -5.58
CA GLN A 274 -2.36 12.02 -6.52
C GLN A 274 -1.25 11.36 -7.35
N TRP A 275 -0.64 10.27 -6.86
CA TRP A 275 0.50 9.62 -7.46
C TRP A 275 0.10 8.57 -8.51
N LEU A 276 0.56 8.71 -9.76
CA LEU A 276 0.23 7.76 -10.84
C LEU A 276 0.74 6.34 -10.59
N ASP A 277 1.89 6.16 -9.92
CA ASP A 277 2.42 4.82 -9.65
C ASP A 277 1.50 4.06 -8.68
N TYR A 278 0.82 4.75 -7.75
CA TYR A 278 -0.21 4.11 -6.91
C TYR A 278 -1.38 3.57 -7.73
N LEU A 279 -1.81 4.30 -8.77
CA LEU A 279 -2.83 3.80 -9.69
C LEU A 279 -2.31 2.58 -10.49
N ASP A 280 -1.02 2.57 -10.84
CA ASP A 280 -0.36 1.42 -11.46
C ASP A 280 -0.41 0.18 -10.55
N TYR A 281 -0.22 0.34 -9.23
CA TYR A 281 -0.39 -0.74 -8.26
C TYR A 281 -1.82 -1.28 -8.21
N LEU A 282 -2.85 -0.42 -8.22
CA LEU A 282 -4.26 -0.85 -8.27
C LEU A 282 -4.52 -1.68 -9.54
N CYS A 283 -4.05 -1.20 -10.69
CA CYS A 283 -4.12 -1.93 -11.96
C CYS A 283 -3.38 -3.27 -11.90
N CYS A 284 -2.14 -3.29 -11.43
CA CYS A 284 -1.34 -4.49 -11.28
C CYS A 284 -2.02 -5.53 -10.36
N TRP A 285 -2.71 -5.10 -9.30
CA TRP A 285 -3.43 -6.02 -8.42
C TRP A 285 -4.53 -6.78 -9.16
N VAL A 286 -5.35 -6.06 -9.93
CA VAL A 286 -6.44 -6.67 -10.70
C VAL A 286 -5.88 -7.53 -11.84
N LEU A 287 -4.83 -7.07 -12.50
CA LEU A 287 -4.10 -7.83 -13.52
C LEU A 287 -3.60 -9.18 -12.97
N ASN A 288 -2.97 -9.14 -11.79
CA ASN A 288 -2.44 -10.32 -11.11
C ASN A 288 -3.56 -11.25 -10.63
N ALA A 289 -4.65 -10.73 -10.07
CA ALA A 289 -5.80 -11.54 -9.68
C ALA A 289 -6.43 -12.26 -10.88
N ALA A 290 -6.50 -11.58 -12.03
CA ALA A 290 -6.99 -12.17 -13.27
C ALA A 290 -6.02 -13.22 -13.87
N ASN A 291 -4.71 -13.08 -13.66
CA ASN A 291 -3.68 -14.03 -14.14
C ASN A 291 -3.44 -15.21 -13.19
N ASN A 292 -3.53 -15.00 -11.88
CA ASN A 292 -3.17 -15.97 -10.85
C ASN A 292 -4.20 -17.09 -10.65
N ALA A 293 -5.23 -17.16 -11.49
CA ALA A 293 -5.95 -18.40 -11.75
C ALA A 293 -5.02 -19.36 -12.53
N ASN A 294 -3.98 -19.85 -11.84
CA ASN A 294 -3.06 -20.84 -12.39
C ASN A 294 -3.87 -22.04 -12.85
N TYR A 295 -3.83 -22.20 -14.17
CA TYR A 295 -4.74 -22.96 -14.99
C TYR A 295 -4.51 -24.46 -14.83
N VAL A 296 -4.98 -25.06 -13.74
CA VAL A 296 -5.04 -26.53 -13.61
C VAL A 296 -6.46 -26.97 -13.94
N VAL A 297 -6.75 -27.11 -15.24
CA VAL A 297 -7.93 -27.86 -15.69
C VAL A 297 -7.76 -29.27 -15.17
N SER A 298 -8.35 -29.56 -14.00
CA SER A 298 -8.38 -30.92 -13.52
C SER A 298 -9.18 -31.72 -14.55
N LYS A 299 -8.57 -32.79 -15.10
CA LYS A 299 -9.26 -33.81 -15.91
C LYS A 299 -10.20 -34.63 -15.02
N GLY A 300 -10.96 -33.97 -14.15
CA GLY A 300 -11.77 -34.54 -13.09
C GLY A 300 -13.19 -34.83 -13.54
N ASP A 301 -13.65 -35.99 -13.09
CA ASP A 301 -14.96 -36.58 -13.28
C ASP A 301 -16.12 -35.61 -12.98
N LEU A 302 -17.25 -35.76 -13.67
CA LEU A 302 -18.44 -34.89 -13.58
C LEU A 302 -18.94 -34.67 -12.13
N VAL A 303 -18.66 -35.62 -11.24
CA VAL A 303 -19.00 -35.56 -9.81
C VAL A 303 -18.20 -34.47 -9.08
N ARG A 304 -16.91 -34.26 -9.38
CA ARG A 304 -16.12 -33.15 -8.80
C ARG A 304 -16.63 -31.78 -9.25
N ARG A 305 -17.22 -31.69 -10.45
CA ARG A 305 -17.78 -30.43 -11.00
C ARG A 305 -19.03 -29.93 -10.26
N VAL A 306 -19.69 -30.81 -9.51
CA VAL A 306 -20.88 -30.45 -8.71
C VAL A 306 -20.49 -30.05 -7.29
N PHE A 307 -19.47 -30.68 -6.70
CA PHE A 307 -19.01 -30.40 -5.33
C PHE A 307 -18.01 -29.23 -5.22
N ASP A 308 -17.36 -28.82 -6.31
CA ASP A 308 -16.52 -27.61 -6.35
C ASP A 308 -17.31 -26.29 -6.19
N LYS A 309 -18.65 -26.34 -6.17
CA LYS A 309 -19.52 -25.17 -5.95
C LYS A 309 -19.63 -24.73 -4.49
N GLU A 310 -19.23 -25.56 -3.51
CA GLU A 310 -19.59 -25.34 -2.11
C GLU A 310 -18.42 -25.35 -1.11
N ILE A 311 -17.16 -25.43 -1.55
CA ILE A 311 -16.04 -25.64 -0.62
C ILE A 311 -15.01 -24.49 -0.75
N ASP A 312 -15.24 -23.48 0.10
CA ASP A 312 -14.48 -22.25 0.40
C ASP A 312 -14.28 -21.22 -0.73
N ASN A 313 -14.94 -20.07 -0.56
CA ASN A 313 -15.06 -18.99 -1.54
C ASN A 313 -13.81 -18.08 -1.62
N HIS A 314 -12.61 -18.66 -1.72
CA HIS A 314 -11.36 -17.90 -1.93
C HIS A 314 -11.39 -17.02 -3.20
N HIS A 315 -12.31 -17.29 -4.11
CA HIS A 315 -12.59 -16.47 -5.29
C HIS A 315 -13.37 -15.19 -4.97
N GLU A 316 -14.17 -15.16 -3.90
CA GLU A 316 -14.93 -13.99 -3.46
C GLU A 316 -14.01 -12.91 -2.88
N GLU A 317 -12.99 -13.27 -2.09
CA GLU A 317 -12.06 -12.29 -1.55
C GLU A 317 -11.23 -11.61 -2.66
N LYS A 318 -10.74 -12.40 -3.63
CA LYS A 318 -10.03 -11.84 -4.80
C LYS A 318 -10.93 -10.94 -5.64
N LEU A 319 -12.17 -11.35 -5.87
CA LEU A 319 -13.14 -10.55 -6.59
C LEU A 319 -13.49 -9.26 -5.84
N PHE A 320 -13.66 -9.35 -4.52
CA PHE A 320 -13.90 -8.22 -3.63
C PHE A 320 -12.77 -7.19 -3.75
N ILE A 321 -11.50 -7.63 -3.70
CA ILE A 321 -10.37 -6.71 -3.88
C ILE A 321 -10.34 -6.14 -5.30
N CYS A 322 -10.65 -6.93 -6.33
CA CYS A 322 -10.78 -6.38 -7.69
C CYS A 322 -11.84 -5.28 -7.77
N GLN A 323 -13.00 -5.48 -7.14
CA GLN A 323 -14.05 -4.46 -7.07
C GLN A 323 -13.60 -3.22 -6.29
N ILE A 324 -12.91 -3.38 -5.15
CA ILE A 324 -12.31 -2.24 -4.42
C ILE A 324 -11.35 -1.47 -5.33
N CYS A 325 -10.38 -2.14 -5.94
CA CYS A 325 -9.37 -1.49 -6.78
C CYS A 325 -10.00 -0.73 -7.94
N CYS A 326 -10.97 -1.34 -8.66
CA CYS A 326 -11.68 -0.69 -9.76
C CYS A 326 -12.51 0.51 -9.28
N SER A 327 -13.25 0.37 -8.17
CA SER A 327 -14.06 1.45 -7.61
C SER A 327 -13.20 2.62 -7.13
N GLN A 328 -12.09 2.35 -6.42
CA GLN A 328 -11.15 3.37 -5.97
C GLN A 328 -10.51 4.10 -7.15
N LEU A 329 -10.09 3.36 -8.17
CA LEU A 329 -9.50 3.92 -9.38
C LEU A 329 -10.48 4.85 -10.11
N GLU A 330 -11.73 4.40 -10.32
CA GLU A 330 -12.78 5.20 -10.95
C GLU A 330 -13.08 6.47 -10.15
N ASN A 331 -13.27 6.35 -8.83
CA ASN A 331 -13.54 7.49 -7.95
C ASN A 331 -12.40 8.52 -7.93
N ILE A 332 -11.14 8.06 -7.81
CA ILE A 332 -9.97 8.94 -7.79
C ILE A 332 -9.86 9.70 -9.10
N LEU A 333 -9.97 9.00 -10.23
CA LEU A 333 -9.81 9.59 -11.55
C LEU A 333 -10.95 10.56 -11.86
N THR A 334 -12.21 10.17 -11.65
CA THR A 334 -13.36 11.07 -11.85
C THR A 334 -13.27 12.31 -10.94
N SER A 335 -12.87 12.16 -9.67
CA SER A 335 -12.68 13.31 -8.78
C SER A 335 -11.55 14.24 -9.24
N LYS A 336 -10.43 13.69 -9.75
CA LYS A 336 -9.33 14.50 -10.32
C LYS A 336 -9.79 15.28 -11.54
N PHE A 337 -10.57 14.67 -12.42
CA PHE A 337 -11.08 15.33 -13.61
C PHE A 337 -12.08 16.46 -13.28
N CYS A 338 -12.78 16.38 -12.16
CA CYS A 338 -13.61 17.49 -11.69
C CYS A 338 -12.82 18.68 -11.09
N THR A 339 -11.51 18.55 -10.81
CA THR A 339 -10.79 19.51 -9.95
C THR A 339 -9.58 20.22 -10.57
N PHE A 340 -9.12 19.94 -11.80
CA PHE A 340 -7.83 20.49 -12.25
C PHE A 340 -7.72 21.06 -13.68
N ASP A 341 -6.91 22.13 -13.73
CA ASP A 341 -6.29 22.80 -14.88
C ASP A 341 -5.36 21.87 -15.67
N SER A 342 -5.23 22.19 -16.97
CA SER A 342 -4.73 21.42 -18.12
C SER A 342 -3.27 20.96 -18.14
N SER A 343 -2.49 21.04 -17.05
CA SER A 343 -1.03 20.85 -17.13
C SER A 343 -0.55 19.38 -17.07
N ASN A 344 -1.33 18.44 -16.54
CA ASN A 344 -0.93 17.02 -16.38
C ASN A 344 -1.82 16.03 -17.17
N GLU A 345 -2.51 16.53 -18.19
CA GLU A 345 -3.53 15.82 -18.95
C GLU A 345 -2.95 14.70 -19.83
N SER A 346 -1.77 14.92 -20.42
CA SER A 346 -1.13 13.95 -21.32
C SER A 346 -0.65 12.69 -20.62
N GLY A 347 -0.02 12.79 -19.45
CA GLY A 347 0.48 11.64 -18.69
C GLY A 347 -0.64 10.74 -18.15
N THR A 348 -1.73 11.34 -17.67
CA THR A 348 -2.92 10.60 -17.20
C THR A 348 -3.62 9.90 -18.37
N ARG A 349 -3.73 10.57 -19.51
CA ARG A 349 -4.27 9.99 -20.75
C ARG A 349 -3.49 8.76 -21.20
N ASP A 350 -2.17 8.90 -21.34
CA ASP A 350 -1.30 7.81 -21.76
C ASP A 350 -1.39 6.60 -20.80
N PHE A 351 -1.46 6.87 -19.49
CA PHE A 351 -1.69 5.86 -18.46
C PHE A 351 -3.00 5.08 -18.70
N LEU A 352 -4.12 5.79 -18.92
CA LEU A 352 -5.43 5.16 -19.12
C LEU A 352 -5.48 4.31 -20.39
N HIS A 353 -5.00 4.83 -21.53
CA HIS A 353 -4.99 4.07 -22.77
C HIS A 353 -4.08 2.83 -22.68
N LYS A 354 -2.90 2.98 -22.06
CA LYS A 354 -1.97 1.87 -21.85
C LYS A 354 -2.61 0.75 -21.04
N TRP A 355 -3.23 1.07 -19.91
CA TRP A 355 -3.87 0.07 -19.06
C TRP A 355 -5.13 -0.53 -19.69
N ARG A 356 -5.97 0.29 -20.31
CA ARG A 356 -7.18 -0.17 -21.02
C ARG A 356 -6.82 -1.17 -22.13
N SER A 357 -5.78 -0.87 -22.90
CA SER A 357 -5.25 -1.76 -23.95
C SER A 357 -4.73 -3.07 -23.38
N ARG A 358 -3.96 -3.02 -22.27
CA ARG A 358 -3.44 -4.23 -21.60
C ARG A 358 -4.55 -5.17 -21.14
N PHE A 359 -5.56 -4.66 -20.44
CA PHE A 359 -6.70 -5.48 -19.97
C PHE A 359 -7.52 -6.05 -21.14
N ARG A 360 -7.71 -5.28 -22.22
CA ARG A 360 -8.35 -5.81 -23.44
C ARG A 360 -7.57 -6.97 -24.04
N GLN A 361 -6.27 -6.77 -24.27
CA GLN A 361 -5.41 -7.79 -24.87
C GLN A 361 -5.35 -9.05 -24.01
N GLN A 362 -5.22 -8.89 -22.70
CA GLN A 362 -5.23 -10.02 -21.76
C GLN A 362 -6.55 -10.78 -21.80
N LEU A 363 -7.69 -10.08 -21.84
CA LEU A 363 -9.01 -10.72 -21.92
C LEU A 363 -9.20 -11.51 -23.21
N ILE A 364 -8.76 -10.96 -24.36
CA ILE A 364 -8.81 -11.65 -25.66
C ILE A 364 -7.91 -12.88 -25.64
N LEU A 365 -6.66 -12.74 -25.19
CA LEU A 365 -5.69 -13.85 -25.09
C LEU A 365 -6.20 -14.95 -24.16
N PHE A 366 -6.74 -14.57 -23.00
CA PHE A 366 -7.33 -15.51 -22.06
C PHE A 366 -8.51 -16.25 -22.72
N ALA A 367 -9.41 -15.53 -23.38
CA ALA A 367 -10.56 -16.13 -24.02
C ALA A 367 -10.16 -17.14 -25.09
N SER A 368 -9.23 -16.79 -26.00
CA SER A 368 -8.76 -17.69 -27.05
C SER A 368 -8.11 -18.96 -26.50
N ASP A 369 -7.17 -18.80 -25.56
CA ASP A 369 -6.43 -19.91 -24.97
C ASP A 369 -7.35 -20.84 -24.17
N HIS A 370 -8.33 -20.25 -23.47
CA HIS A 370 -9.23 -20.98 -22.60
C HIS A 370 -10.23 -21.82 -23.38
N ILE A 371 -10.74 -21.29 -24.49
CA ILE A 371 -11.66 -22.00 -25.38
C ILE A 371 -10.94 -23.17 -26.06
N GLU A 372 -9.72 -22.97 -26.54
CA GLU A 372 -8.92 -24.03 -27.17
C GLU A 372 -8.67 -25.20 -26.21
N LYS A 373 -8.30 -24.91 -24.95
CA LYS A 373 -8.01 -25.92 -23.93
C LYS A 373 -9.24 -26.70 -23.47
N LEU A 374 -10.43 -26.09 -23.49
CA LEU A 374 -11.67 -26.75 -23.07
C LEU A 374 -12.27 -27.69 -24.13
N GLY A 375 -11.76 -27.72 -25.36
CA GLY A 375 -12.12 -28.73 -26.37
C GLY A 375 -13.63 -28.85 -26.64
N GLY A 376 -14.41 -27.79 -26.45
CA GLY A 376 -15.86 -27.79 -26.67
C GLY A 376 -16.70 -28.50 -25.60
N VAL A 377 -16.18 -28.72 -24.38
CA VAL A 377 -16.99 -29.27 -23.28
C VAL A 377 -18.12 -28.29 -22.92
N ASN A 378 -19.37 -28.72 -23.11
CA ASN A 378 -20.56 -27.95 -22.73
C ASN A 378 -20.73 -27.94 -21.21
N TRP A 379 -20.40 -26.81 -20.59
CA TRP A 379 -20.67 -26.55 -19.17
C TRP A 379 -22.12 -26.11 -18.97
N ILE A 380 -22.77 -26.62 -17.93
CA ILE A 380 -24.12 -26.21 -17.54
C ILE A 380 -24.08 -24.73 -17.12
N GLY A 381 -24.77 -23.88 -17.88
CA GLY A 381 -24.74 -22.42 -17.71
C GLY A 381 -23.57 -21.71 -18.42
N GLY A 382 -22.78 -22.42 -19.23
CA GLY A 382 -21.71 -21.86 -20.05
C GLY A 382 -20.34 -21.79 -19.34
N VAL A 383 -19.29 -21.56 -20.14
CA VAL A 383 -17.89 -21.55 -19.67
C VAL A 383 -17.65 -20.43 -18.66
N GLY A 384 -18.40 -19.32 -18.76
CA GLY A 384 -18.32 -18.20 -17.82
C GLY A 384 -18.68 -18.54 -16.37
N ASN A 385 -19.36 -19.65 -16.10
CA ASN A 385 -19.67 -20.11 -14.74
C ASN A 385 -18.56 -20.96 -14.10
N HIS A 386 -17.52 -21.31 -14.87
CA HIS A 386 -16.43 -22.11 -14.32
C HIS A 386 -15.53 -21.24 -13.44
N LYS A 387 -15.12 -21.77 -12.27
CA LYS A 387 -14.34 -21.02 -11.27
C LYS A 387 -13.03 -20.43 -11.84
N ASP A 388 -12.37 -21.18 -12.72
CA ASP A 388 -11.11 -20.76 -13.35
C ASP A 388 -11.33 -19.81 -14.56
N SER A 389 -12.59 -19.52 -14.90
CA SER A 389 -12.97 -18.66 -16.02
C SER A 389 -13.63 -17.38 -15.54
N PHE A 390 -14.46 -17.47 -14.51
CA PHE A 390 -15.27 -16.37 -14.02
C PHE A 390 -14.41 -15.20 -13.53
N LEU A 391 -13.52 -15.42 -12.56
CA LEU A 391 -12.70 -14.35 -11.99
C LEU A 391 -11.80 -13.68 -13.05
N PRO A 392 -11.05 -14.41 -13.90
CA PRO A 392 -10.25 -13.78 -14.94
C PRO A 392 -11.08 -12.94 -15.92
N VAL A 393 -12.24 -13.44 -16.37
CA VAL A 393 -13.08 -12.71 -17.33
C VAL A 393 -13.73 -11.50 -16.66
N TYR A 394 -14.32 -11.68 -15.48
CA TYR A 394 -15.00 -10.61 -14.76
C TYR A 394 -14.02 -9.50 -14.35
N ALA A 395 -12.87 -9.83 -13.77
CA ALA A 395 -11.88 -8.85 -13.31
C ALA A 395 -11.31 -8.01 -14.48
N ASN A 396 -10.95 -8.66 -15.60
CA ASN A 396 -10.50 -7.95 -16.79
C ASN A 396 -11.58 -7.02 -17.35
N LEU A 397 -12.82 -7.52 -17.45
CA LEU A 397 -13.94 -6.76 -17.98
C LEU A 397 -14.34 -5.60 -17.06
N LEU A 398 -14.24 -5.78 -15.74
CA LEU A 398 -14.52 -4.76 -14.74
C LEU A 398 -13.51 -3.62 -14.82
N MET A 399 -12.22 -3.95 -14.93
CA MET A 399 -11.19 -2.94 -15.09
C MET A 399 -11.29 -2.23 -16.43
N LEU A 400 -11.64 -2.96 -17.50
CA LEU A 400 -11.93 -2.35 -18.80
C LEU A 400 -13.10 -1.37 -18.72
N HIS A 401 -14.15 -1.72 -17.97
CA HIS A 401 -15.29 -0.84 -17.71
C HIS A 401 -14.87 0.44 -16.98
N ALA A 402 -14.22 0.30 -15.81
CA ALA A 402 -13.77 1.42 -14.98
C ALA A 402 -12.85 2.37 -15.77
N LEU A 403 -11.84 1.83 -16.47
CA LEU A 403 -10.92 2.64 -17.27
C LEU A 403 -11.62 3.31 -18.46
N SER A 404 -12.57 2.63 -19.12
CA SER A 404 -13.31 3.24 -20.24
C SER A 404 -14.17 4.40 -19.76
N ASN A 405 -14.84 4.28 -18.60
CA ASN A 405 -15.60 5.37 -18.01
C ASN A 405 -14.72 6.59 -17.73
N CYS A 406 -13.48 6.38 -17.25
CA CYS A 406 -12.51 7.46 -17.05
C CYS A 406 -12.05 8.10 -18.37
N VAL A 407 -11.76 7.30 -19.41
CA VAL A 407 -11.31 7.82 -20.72
C VAL A 407 -12.40 8.66 -21.39
N PHE A 408 -13.65 8.21 -21.35
CA PHE A 408 -14.77 8.94 -21.97
C PHE A 408 -15.10 10.27 -21.30
N GLN A 409 -14.65 10.48 -20.06
CA GLN A 409 -14.72 11.78 -19.40
C GLN A 409 -13.62 12.74 -19.88
N LEU A 410 -12.48 12.21 -20.37
CA LEU A 410 -11.30 12.99 -20.74
C LEU A 410 -11.31 13.47 -22.20
N GLU A 411 -11.79 12.65 -23.13
CA GLU A 411 -11.77 12.96 -24.57
C GLU A 411 -13.15 12.77 -25.19
N PRO A 412 -13.78 13.79 -25.79
CA PRO A 412 -14.95 13.63 -26.64
C PRO A 412 -14.65 13.35 -28.13
N GLU A 413 -13.38 13.40 -28.59
CA GLU A 413 -13.11 13.66 -30.02
C GLU A 413 -12.38 12.57 -30.84
N THR A 414 -11.82 11.48 -30.27
CA THR A 414 -11.15 10.44 -31.09
C THR A 414 -11.91 9.09 -31.11
N SER A 415 -12.64 8.84 -32.20
CA SER A 415 -13.88 8.05 -32.12
C SER A 415 -13.99 6.73 -32.90
N GLU A 416 -13.22 6.49 -33.95
CA GLU A 416 -13.36 5.24 -34.73
C GLU A 416 -12.66 3.99 -34.18
N PRO A 417 -11.42 4.04 -33.61
CA PRO A 417 -10.73 2.82 -33.20
C PRO A 417 -11.40 2.13 -32.01
N MET A 418 -12.04 2.88 -31.10
CA MET A 418 -12.61 2.33 -29.87
C MET A 418 -13.88 1.48 -30.09
N LEU A 419 -14.63 1.71 -31.16
CA LEU A 419 -15.82 0.91 -31.47
C LEU A 419 -15.45 -0.47 -32.03
N SER A 420 -14.43 -0.54 -32.89
CA SER A 420 -13.89 -1.79 -33.42
C SER A 420 -13.35 -2.70 -32.32
N GLU A 421 -12.80 -2.11 -31.25
CA GLU A 421 -12.28 -2.84 -30.10
C GLU A 421 -13.39 -3.58 -29.31
N VAL A 422 -14.58 -2.98 -29.20
CA VAL A 422 -15.72 -3.62 -28.52
C VAL A 422 -16.26 -4.80 -29.34
N LEU A 423 -16.21 -4.70 -30.67
CA LEU A 423 -16.59 -5.78 -31.57
C LEU A 423 -15.61 -6.96 -31.49
N GLU A 424 -14.31 -6.68 -31.54
CA GLU A 424 -13.28 -7.73 -31.35
C GLU A 424 -13.44 -8.41 -29.99
N LEU A 425 -13.70 -7.61 -28.94
CA LEU A 425 -13.90 -8.11 -27.59
C LEU A 425 -15.09 -9.06 -27.50
N VAL A 426 -16.26 -8.70 -28.07
CA VAL A 426 -17.46 -9.55 -27.96
C VAL A 426 -17.29 -10.88 -28.68
N GLU A 427 -16.59 -10.89 -29.82
CA GLU A 427 -16.29 -12.12 -30.54
C GLU A 427 -15.42 -13.05 -29.71
N ALA A 428 -14.42 -12.50 -29.00
CA ALA A 428 -13.57 -13.28 -28.11
C ALA A 428 -14.32 -13.81 -26.88
N ILE A 429 -15.09 -12.96 -26.19
CA ILE A 429 -15.70 -13.34 -24.90
C ILE A 429 -17.09 -13.98 -25.02
N HIS A 430 -17.64 -14.11 -26.23
CA HIS A 430 -18.98 -14.66 -26.47
C HIS A 430 -19.28 -15.96 -25.70
N PRO A 431 -18.36 -16.95 -25.61
CA PRO A 431 -18.62 -18.19 -24.87
C PRO A 431 -18.84 -18.02 -23.35
N PHE A 432 -18.39 -16.89 -22.79
CA PHE A 432 -18.51 -16.56 -21.37
C PHE A 432 -19.78 -15.76 -21.04
N LEU A 433 -20.43 -15.16 -22.05
CA LEU A 433 -21.61 -14.29 -21.90
C LEU A 433 -22.89 -15.03 -21.46
N ARG A 434 -22.86 -16.36 -21.34
CA ARG A 434 -23.97 -17.11 -20.71
C ARG A 434 -24.05 -16.90 -19.21
N ASN A 435 -22.97 -16.43 -18.58
CA ASN A 435 -22.99 -16.01 -17.18
C ASN A 435 -23.65 -14.61 -17.09
N PRO A 436 -24.70 -14.44 -16.27
CA PRO A 436 -25.45 -13.18 -16.21
C PRO A 436 -24.64 -12.01 -15.64
N LEU A 437 -23.70 -12.24 -14.72
CA LEU A 437 -22.84 -11.18 -14.17
C LEU A 437 -21.86 -10.67 -15.23
N ILE A 438 -21.24 -11.59 -15.97
CA ILE A 438 -20.34 -11.23 -17.09
C ILE A 438 -21.13 -10.52 -18.20
N TYR A 439 -22.33 -11.02 -18.53
CA TYR A 439 -23.18 -10.40 -19.54
C TYR A 439 -23.60 -8.98 -19.18
N ASN A 440 -24.13 -8.77 -17.97
CA ASN A 440 -24.56 -7.44 -17.54
C ASN A 440 -23.37 -6.47 -17.46
N LEU A 441 -22.20 -6.91 -16.99
CA LEU A 441 -20.99 -6.10 -17.01
C LEU A 441 -20.53 -5.74 -18.43
N TYR A 442 -20.60 -6.69 -19.37
CA TYR A 442 -20.33 -6.43 -20.79
C TYR A 442 -21.32 -5.39 -21.35
N LEU A 443 -22.60 -5.51 -21.01
CA LEU A 443 -23.61 -4.53 -21.40
C LEU A 443 -23.31 -3.14 -20.83
N LEU A 444 -22.77 -3.03 -19.62
CA LEU A 444 -22.32 -1.73 -19.07
C LEU A 444 -21.17 -1.14 -19.89
N VAL A 445 -20.22 -1.96 -20.33
CA VAL A 445 -19.15 -1.52 -21.26
C VAL A 445 -19.75 -1.04 -22.58
N VAL A 446 -20.68 -1.79 -23.17
CA VAL A 446 -21.33 -1.36 -24.43
C VAL A 446 -22.13 -0.07 -24.24
N LYS A 447 -22.92 0.03 -23.16
CA LYS A 447 -23.70 1.23 -22.84
C LYS A 447 -22.81 2.46 -22.64
N SER A 448 -21.64 2.33 -22.01
CA SER A 448 -20.72 3.45 -21.84
C SER A 448 -20.15 3.94 -23.18
N HIS A 449 -19.85 3.02 -24.10
CA HIS A 449 -19.44 3.36 -25.47
C HIS A 449 -20.62 3.94 -26.29
N GLU A 450 -21.84 3.40 -26.18
CA GLU A 450 -23.03 3.93 -26.86
C GLU A 450 -23.37 5.35 -26.40
N LYS A 451 -23.32 5.61 -25.08
CA LYS A 451 -23.54 6.96 -24.52
C LYS A 451 -22.54 7.98 -25.07
N PHE A 452 -21.31 7.54 -25.31
CA PHE A 452 -20.24 8.38 -25.82
C PHE A 452 -20.33 8.61 -27.34
N PHE A 453 -20.65 7.59 -28.13
CA PHE A 453 -20.70 7.67 -29.60
C PHE A 453 -22.07 8.04 -30.19
N GLY A 454 -23.16 8.01 -29.40
CA GLY A 454 -24.51 8.32 -29.87
C GLY A 454 -25.11 7.25 -30.81
N ALA A 455 -25.99 7.67 -31.71
CA ALA A 455 -26.85 6.79 -32.53
C ALA A 455 -26.12 5.89 -33.55
N THR A 456 -24.81 6.06 -33.76
CA THR A 456 -23.99 5.18 -34.61
C THR A 456 -23.66 3.83 -33.95
N ALA A 457 -23.75 3.73 -32.63
CA ALA A 457 -23.43 2.51 -31.87
C ALA A 457 -24.66 1.62 -31.56
N THR A 458 -25.89 2.09 -31.81
CA THR A 458 -27.15 1.38 -31.47
C THR A 458 -27.32 0.02 -32.16
N HIS A 459 -26.49 -0.29 -33.17
CA HIS A 459 -26.48 -1.60 -33.84
C HIS A 459 -25.70 -2.69 -33.09
N LEU A 460 -24.82 -2.33 -32.13
CA LEU A 460 -24.01 -3.31 -31.38
C LEU A 460 -24.87 -4.18 -30.46
N THR A 461 -25.81 -3.57 -29.74
CA THR A 461 -26.72 -4.27 -28.83
C THR A 461 -27.81 -5.06 -29.54
N GLN A 462 -28.07 -4.81 -30.83
CA GLN A 462 -29.16 -5.46 -31.57
C GLN A 462 -28.79 -6.90 -32.01
N LYS A 463 -27.50 -7.17 -32.23
CA LYS A 463 -27.00 -8.50 -32.63
C LYS A 463 -26.96 -9.50 -31.45
N TRP A 464 -26.83 -9.01 -30.22
CA TRP A 464 -26.58 -9.83 -29.03
C TRP A 464 -27.67 -9.70 -27.95
N ARG A 465 -28.80 -9.08 -28.29
CA ARG A 465 -30.05 -9.12 -27.53
C ARG A 465 -30.82 -10.39 -27.86
N GLU A 466 -30.32 -11.53 -27.40
CA GLU A 466 -31.14 -12.75 -27.34
C GLU A 466 -31.85 -12.78 -25.98
N ASP A 467 -33.12 -12.36 -25.95
CA ASP A 467 -34.16 -12.60 -24.93
C ASP A 467 -33.85 -12.39 -23.41
N GLY A 468 -32.68 -11.89 -23.04
CA GLY A 468 -32.31 -11.61 -21.65
C GLY A 468 -32.80 -10.25 -21.17
N SER A 469 -33.63 -10.23 -20.13
CA SER A 469 -33.97 -9.00 -19.40
C SER A 469 -32.69 -8.36 -18.88
N ILE A 470 -32.37 -7.16 -19.35
CA ILE A 470 -31.33 -6.31 -18.77
C ILE A 470 -31.67 -6.16 -17.28
N TRP A 471 -30.71 -6.45 -16.40
CA TRP A 471 -30.86 -6.10 -15.00
C TRP A 471 -30.60 -4.60 -14.87
N ASP A 472 -31.67 -3.81 -14.89
CA ASP A 472 -31.58 -2.34 -14.89
C ASP A 472 -30.90 -1.77 -13.63
N GLU A 473 -30.86 -2.54 -12.54
CA GLU A 473 -30.20 -2.21 -11.26
C GLU A 473 -28.87 -2.97 -11.04
N PHE A 474 -28.24 -3.49 -12.10
CA PHE A 474 -26.95 -4.20 -11.93
C PHE A 474 -25.82 -3.26 -11.51
N ASP A 475 -25.30 -3.47 -10.29
CA ASP A 475 -24.07 -2.84 -9.81
C ASP A 475 -22.84 -3.73 -10.12
N PRO A 476 -21.84 -3.26 -10.90
CA PRO A 476 -20.60 -3.99 -11.13
C PRO A 476 -19.75 -4.18 -9.85
N TYR A 477 -20.03 -3.41 -8.78
CA TYR A 477 -19.34 -3.41 -7.49
C TYR A 477 -20.15 -4.05 -6.34
N PHE A 478 -21.03 -4.99 -6.66
CA PHE A 478 -22.00 -5.60 -5.73
C PHE A 478 -21.46 -6.23 -4.42
N LEU A 479 -20.16 -6.45 -4.25
CA LEU A 479 -19.57 -6.91 -2.98
C LEU A 479 -19.18 -5.77 -2.04
N LEU A 480 -19.28 -4.52 -2.51
CA LEU A 480 -18.96 -3.32 -1.73
C LEU A 480 -20.18 -2.75 -0.97
N GLU A 481 -21.38 -3.27 -1.23
CA GLU A 481 -22.67 -2.82 -0.66
C GLU A 481 -22.89 -3.19 0.82
#